data_AF-A0A929ZNK5-F1
#
_entry.id   AF-A0A929ZNK5-F1
#
_cell.length_a   1.000
_cell.length_b   1.000
_cell.length_c   1.000
_cell.angle_alpha   90.00
_cell.angle_beta   90.00
_cell.angle_gamma   90.00
#
_symmetry.space_group_name_H-M   'P 1'
#
loop_
_entity.id
_entity.type
_entity.pdbx_description
1 polymer ?
#
loop_
_entity_poly.entity_id
_entity_poly.type
_entity_poly.pdbx_seq_one_letter_code
_entity_poly.pdbx_strand_id
1 'polypeptide(L)'
;YAVAPDFFEGITDGVSTMKNMHEPKIVLEKPFGASLELAKFLSKKLENLFGSDHIYRIDHYLGKEMVRNILTIRDANLLFKNVWNKDNIDHVEISALEEVGVETRGNYYDHAGALKDMVQNHLLQIMSIVAVDDPTGNMNEQQLAVLKQLRPVSKLKIQDTLLLGQYEGYREELHVDPASTTETFAALKLFIDNERWQGVPFYIRTGKKMARREIEVKITFKR
;
A
#
# COMPACT_ATOMS: atom_id res chain seq x y z
N TYR A 1 -15.38 -8.44 8.36
CA TYR A 1 -15.45 -7.32 9.31
C TYR A 1 -15.46 -6.04 8.51
N ALA A 2 -16.63 -5.41 8.42
CA ALA A 2 -16.84 -4.08 7.86
C ALA A 2 -17.27 -3.13 8.99
N VAL A 3 -16.42 -3.05 10.02
CA VAL A 3 -16.65 -2.28 11.25
C VAL A 3 -15.36 -1.52 11.60
N ALA A 4 -15.41 -0.62 12.58
CA ALA A 4 -14.21 0.08 13.02
C ALA A 4 -13.16 -0.92 13.58
N PRO A 5 -11.84 -0.64 13.39
CA PRO A 5 -10.76 -1.54 13.80
C PRO A 5 -10.79 -1.94 15.28
N ASP A 6 -11.24 -1.04 16.16
CA ASP A 6 -11.33 -1.28 17.61
C ASP A 6 -12.26 -2.46 17.95
N PHE A 7 -13.20 -2.80 17.06
CA PHE A 7 -14.09 -3.94 17.24
C PHE A 7 -13.52 -5.26 16.73
N PHE A 8 -12.42 -5.25 15.95
CA PHE A 8 -11.89 -6.47 15.35
C PHE A 8 -11.48 -7.49 16.41
N GLU A 9 -10.86 -7.03 17.49
CA GLU A 9 -10.43 -7.90 18.57
C GLU A 9 -11.63 -8.54 19.28
N GLY A 10 -12.58 -7.74 19.75
CA GLY A 10 -13.75 -8.23 20.48
C GLY A 10 -14.65 -9.15 19.65
N ILE A 11 -14.80 -8.88 18.35
CA ILE A 11 -15.53 -9.79 17.45
C ILE A 11 -14.76 -11.10 17.30
N THR A 12 -13.43 -11.04 17.15
CA THR A 12 -12.60 -12.25 17.03
C THR A 12 -12.67 -13.10 18.30
N ASP A 13 -12.68 -12.47 19.48
CA ASP A 13 -12.90 -13.16 20.75
C ASP A 13 -14.27 -13.83 20.80
N GLY A 14 -15.33 -13.12 20.41
CA GLY A 14 -16.68 -13.69 20.33
C GLY A 14 -16.74 -14.90 19.40
N VAL A 15 -16.17 -14.78 18.20
CA VAL A 15 -16.10 -15.87 17.21
C VAL A 15 -15.33 -17.07 17.76
N SER A 16 -14.25 -16.84 18.52
CA SER A 16 -13.45 -17.92 19.11
C SER A 16 -14.22 -18.81 20.09
N THR A 17 -15.32 -18.31 20.66
CA THR A 17 -16.19 -19.08 21.58
C THR A 17 -17.21 -19.96 20.86
N MET A 18 -17.40 -19.77 19.55
CA MET A 18 -18.35 -20.55 18.77
C MET A 18 -17.86 -21.99 18.60
N LYS A 19 -18.75 -22.95 18.86
CA LYS A 19 -18.50 -24.39 18.64
C LYS A 19 -18.98 -24.78 17.23
N ASN A 20 -18.34 -25.80 16.64
CA ASN A 20 -18.71 -26.40 15.35
C ASN A 20 -18.56 -25.48 14.12
N MET A 21 -17.57 -24.58 14.11
CA MET A 21 -17.20 -23.89 12.88
C MET A 21 -16.43 -24.83 11.95
N HIS A 22 -17.00 -25.11 10.78
CA HIS A 22 -16.32 -25.87 9.73
C HIS A 22 -15.66 -24.90 8.74
N GLU A 23 -14.32 -24.88 8.73
CA GLU A 23 -13.50 -24.05 7.84
C GLU A 23 -13.92 -22.57 7.76
N PRO A 24 -13.99 -21.86 8.91
CA PRO A 24 -14.43 -20.48 8.91
C PRO A 24 -13.46 -19.62 8.10
N LYS A 25 -14.02 -18.75 7.25
CA LYS A 25 -13.28 -17.75 6.47
C LYS A 25 -13.62 -16.37 6.96
N ILE A 26 -12.64 -15.47 6.94
CA ILE A 26 -12.81 -14.10 7.36
C ILE A 26 -12.36 -13.14 6.27
N VAL A 27 -13.21 -12.16 5.98
CA VAL A 27 -12.88 -11.00 5.13
C VAL A 27 -12.73 -9.78 6.03
N LEU A 28 -11.66 -9.01 5.89
CA LEU A 28 -11.35 -7.85 6.76
C LEU A 28 -11.18 -6.60 5.90
N GLU A 29 -11.84 -5.51 6.27
CA GLU A 29 -11.60 -4.18 5.70
C GLU A 29 -10.42 -3.47 6.38
N LYS A 30 -9.80 -2.54 5.65
CA LYS A 30 -8.73 -1.68 6.21
C LYS A 30 -9.29 -0.72 7.27
N PRO A 31 -8.47 -0.25 8.22
CA PRO A 31 -7.04 -0.55 8.43
C PRO A 31 -6.78 -1.82 9.27
N PHE A 32 -5.66 -2.50 8.98
CA PHE A 32 -5.24 -3.75 9.63
C PHE A 32 -4.37 -3.49 10.88
N GLY A 33 -4.87 -2.66 11.79
CA GLY A 33 -4.14 -2.16 12.95
C GLY A 33 -3.53 -0.77 12.73
N ALA A 34 -3.45 0.03 13.80
CA ALA A 34 -2.93 1.40 13.77
C ALA A 34 -1.39 1.48 13.87
N SER A 35 -0.75 0.36 14.23
CA SER A 35 0.71 0.22 14.38
C SER A 35 1.16 -1.17 13.94
N LEU A 36 2.47 -1.33 13.68
CA LEU A 36 3.06 -2.63 13.36
C LEU A 36 2.83 -3.67 14.47
N GLU A 37 2.90 -3.24 15.73
CA GLU A 37 2.69 -4.12 16.88
C GLU A 37 1.26 -4.64 16.91
N LEU A 38 0.27 -3.74 16.79
CA LEU A 38 -1.14 -4.11 16.77
C LEU A 38 -1.48 -4.98 15.55
N ALA A 39 -0.91 -4.67 14.39
CA ALA A 39 -1.09 -5.47 13.17
C ALA A 39 -0.55 -6.90 13.33
N LYS A 40 0.61 -7.07 13.98
CA LYS A 40 1.19 -8.39 14.29
C LYS A 40 0.34 -9.16 15.29
N PHE A 41 -0.09 -8.48 16.36
CA PHE A 41 -0.95 -9.07 17.38
C PHE A 41 -2.26 -9.57 16.77
N LEU A 42 -2.96 -8.71 16.02
CA LEU A 42 -4.22 -9.06 15.37
C LEU A 42 -4.02 -10.18 14.33
N SER A 43 -2.95 -10.13 13.52
CA SER A 43 -2.67 -11.17 12.53
C SER A 43 -2.46 -12.53 13.19
N LYS A 44 -1.67 -12.60 14.27
CA LYS A 44 -1.47 -13.85 15.02
C LYS A 44 -2.77 -14.38 15.61
N LYS A 45 -3.61 -13.50 16.16
CA LYS A 45 -4.91 -13.87 16.74
C LYS A 45 -5.84 -14.47 15.69
N LEU A 46 -5.92 -13.84 14.51
CA LEU A 46 -6.72 -14.30 13.38
C LEU A 46 -6.18 -15.62 12.81
N GLU A 47 -4.86 -15.72 12.61
CA GLU A 47 -4.21 -16.94 12.09
C GLU A 47 -4.44 -18.15 13.00
N ASN A 48 -4.39 -17.95 14.32
CA ASN A 48 -4.70 -19.02 15.28
C ASN A 48 -6.15 -19.51 15.19
N LEU A 49 -7.09 -18.65 14.79
CA LEU A 49 -8.51 -18.97 14.77
C LEU A 49 -8.98 -19.52 13.41
N PHE A 50 -8.53 -18.92 12.33
CA PHE A 50 -9.00 -19.23 10.97
C PHE A 50 -8.01 -20.05 10.15
N GLY A 51 -6.71 -19.98 10.46
CA GLY A 51 -5.63 -20.41 9.57
C GLY A 51 -5.30 -19.33 8.52
N SER A 52 -4.05 -19.30 8.03
CA SER A 52 -3.56 -18.26 7.10
C SER A 52 -4.37 -18.20 5.81
N ASP A 53 -4.76 -19.35 5.27
CA ASP A 53 -5.39 -19.49 3.95
C ASP A 53 -6.87 -19.06 3.94
N HIS A 54 -7.43 -18.80 5.13
CA HIS A 54 -8.82 -18.40 5.33
C HIS A 54 -8.98 -16.92 5.69
N ILE A 55 -7.89 -16.14 5.64
CA ILE A 55 -7.89 -14.71 5.98
C ILE A 55 -7.74 -13.87 4.71
N TYR A 56 -8.81 -13.16 4.35
CA TYR A 56 -8.87 -12.29 3.19
C TYR A 56 -8.84 -10.83 3.63
N ARG A 57 -7.72 -10.15 3.41
CA ARG A 57 -7.54 -8.73 3.71
C ARG A 57 -7.88 -7.92 2.46
N ILE A 58 -8.90 -7.07 2.55
CA ILE A 58 -9.37 -6.30 1.39
C ILE A 58 -8.46 -5.10 1.14
N ASP A 59 -7.96 -5.05 -0.09
CA ASP A 59 -7.42 -3.86 -0.72
C ASP A 59 -8.13 -3.69 -2.07
N HIS A 60 -9.04 -2.71 -2.15
CA HIS A 60 -9.87 -2.50 -3.33
C HIS A 60 -9.06 -2.07 -4.57
N TYR A 61 -7.81 -1.61 -4.44
CA TYR A 61 -6.96 -1.31 -5.60
C TYR A 61 -6.55 -2.59 -6.34
N LEU A 62 -6.36 -3.70 -5.63
CA LEU A 62 -6.02 -5.00 -6.25
C LEU A 62 -7.14 -5.53 -7.15
N GLY A 63 -8.40 -5.14 -6.89
CA GLY A 63 -9.54 -5.50 -7.72
C GLY A 63 -9.65 -4.69 -9.02
N LYS A 64 -8.89 -3.60 -9.18
CA LYS A 64 -8.95 -2.75 -10.37
C LYS A 64 -8.33 -3.44 -11.57
N GLU A 65 -9.05 -3.45 -12.68
CA GLU A 65 -8.63 -4.11 -13.93
C GLU A 65 -7.23 -3.66 -14.38
N MET A 66 -6.95 -2.37 -14.33
CA MET A 66 -5.64 -1.82 -14.73
C MET A 66 -4.48 -2.35 -13.88
N VAL A 67 -4.70 -2.61 -12.59
CA VAL A 67 -3.66 -3.19 -11.70
C VAL A 67 -3.41 -4.65 -12.08
N ARG A 68 -4.48 -5.40 -12.36
CA ARG A 68 -4.38 -6.80 -12.81
C ARG A 68 -3.69 -6.92 -14.17
N ASN A 69 -3.92 -5.95 -15.07
CA ASN A 69 -3.35 -5.94 -16.42
C ASN A 69 -1.84 -5.64 -16.44
N ILE A 70 -1.23 -5.12 -15.36
CA ILE A 70 0.23 -4.87 -15.30
C ILE A 70 1.01 -6.14 -15.64
N LEU A 71 0.65 -7.26 -15.01
CA LEU A 71 1.32 -8.55 -15.22
C LEU A 71 1.11 -9.07 -16.64
N THR A 72 -0.10 -8.91 -17.18
CA THR A 72 -0.38 -9.28 -18.57
C THR A 72 0.45 -8.45 -19.55
N ILE A 73 0.53 -7.13 -19.36
CA ILE A 73 1.33 -6.24 -20.23
C ILE A 73 2.81 -6.63 -20.16
N ARG A 74 3.36 -6.84 -18.97
CA ARG A 74 4.78 -7.12 -18.81
C ARG A 74 5.18 -8.52 -19.29
N ASP A 75 4.44 -9.55 -18.90
CA ASP A 75 4.90 -10.93 -18.98
C ASP A 75 4.33 -11.69 -20.19
N ALA A 76 3.16 -11.29 -20.70
CA ALA A 76 2.60 -11.86 -21.93
C ALA A 76 3.17 -11.21 -23.21
N ASN A 77 3.86 -10.07 -23.11
CA ASN A 77 4.42 -9.36 -24.26
C ASN A 77 5.95 -9.44 -24.26
N LEU A 78 6.52 -10.11 -25.27
CA LEU A 78 7.97 -10.26 -25.44
C LEU A 78 8.72 -8.92 -25.49
N LEU A 79 8.08 -7.87 -26.03
CA LEU A 79 8.64 -6.53 -26.10
C LEU A 79 8.96 -5.96 -24.72
N PHE A 80 8.13 -6.22 -23.71
CA PHE A 80 8.31 -5.70 -22.35
C PHE A 80 9.09 -6.65 -21.46
N LYS A 81 8.89 -7.97 -21.61
CA LYS A 81 9.51 -8.99 -20.76
C LYS A 81 11.04 -8.85 -20.64
N ASN A 82 11.72 -8.57 -21.75
CA ASN A 82 13.18 -8.51 -21.80
C ASN A 82 13.77 -7.16 -21.37
N VAL A 83 12.93 -6.12 -21.30
CA VAL A 83 13.35 -4.75 -20.93
C VAL A 83 12.85 -4.35 -19.55
N TRP A 84 12.16 -5.24 -18.83
CA TRP A 84 11.62 -4.94 -17.49
C TRP A 84 12.65 -5.14 -16.37
N ASN A 85 13.77 -4.43 -16.47
CA ASN A 85 14.90 -4.59 -15.54
C ASN A 85 15.74 -3.32 -15.46
N LYS A 86 16.67 -3.30 -14.50
CA LYS A 86 17.61 -2.23 -14.22
C LYS A 86 18.48 -1.81 -15.39
N ASP A 87 18.68 -2.67 -16.39
CA ASP A 87 19.55 -2.35 -17.51
C ASP A 87 18.84 -1.42 -18.49
N ASN A 88 17.51 -1.51 -18.57
CA ASN A 88 16.68 -0.78 -19.53
C ASN A 88 15.80 0.29 -18.88
N ILE A 89 15.34 0.09 -17.64
CA ILE A 89 14.50 1.05 -16.91
C ILE A 89 15.38 2.06 -16.18
N ASP A 90 15.08 3.34 -16.37
CA ASP A 90 15.69 4.46 -15.66
C ASP A 90 15.04 4.63 -14.28
N HIS A 91 13.70 4.73 -14.23
CA HIS A 91 12.93 4.82 -13.01
C HIS A 91 11.46 4.42 -13.19
N VAL A 92 10.78 4.20 -12.06
CA VAL A 92 9.34 3.92 -11.98
C VAL A 92 8.66 5.03 -11.18
N GLU A 93 7.53 5.54 -11.65
CA GLU A 93 6.66 6.46 -10.90
C GLU A 93 5.29 5.82 -10.66
N ILE A 94 4.77 5.93 -9.44
CA ILE A 94 3.43 5.46 -9.05
C ILE A 94 2.72 6.63 -8.38
N SER A 95 1.63 7.09 -9.02
CA SER A 95 0.89 8.28 -8.60
C SER A 95 -0.55 7.92 -8.23
N ALA A 96 -1.02 8.45 -7.11
CA ALA A 96 -2.43 8.47 -6.72
C ALA A 96 -2.81 9.84 -6.16
N LEU A 97 -3.19 10.75 -7.04
CA LEU A 97 -3.55 12.14 -6.74
C LEU A 97 -5.07 12.33 -6.80
N GLU A 98 -5.60 13.09 -5.85
CA GLU A 98 -7.03 13.38 -5.73
C GLU A 98 -7.26 14.90 -5.74
N GLU A 99 -8.29 15.34 -6.46
CA GLU A 99 -8.71 16.75 -6.49
C GLU A 99 -9.46 17.15 -5.22
N VAL A 100 -10.11 16.19 -4.57
CA VAL A 100 -10.91 16.41 -3.36
C VAL A 100 -10.03 16.53 -2.11
N GLY A 101 -10.55 17.21 -1.10
CA GLY A 101 -9.92 17.34 0.22
C GLY A 101 -10.14 16.11 1.09
N VAL A 102 -10.11 16.32 2.40
CA VAL A 102 -10.50 15.26 3.37
C VAL A 102 -12.00 15.16 3.55
N GLU A 103 -12.75 16.17 3.12
CA GLU A 103 -14.22 16.20 3.17
C GLU A 103 -14.72 15.86 4.58
N THR A 104 -15.63 14.90 4.72
CA THR A 104 -16.20 14.48 6.01
C THR A 104 -15.28 13.54 6.81
N ARG A 105 -14.09 13.20 6.30
CA ARG A 105 -13.17 12.22 6.92
C ARG A 105 -12.10 12.86 7.81
N GLY A 106 -12.20 14.15 8.15
CA GLY A 106 -11.21 14.88 8.96
C GLY A 106 -10.76 14.11 10.20
N ASN A 107 -11.70 13.66 11.05
CA ASN A 107 -11.39 12.93 12.29
C ASN A 107 -10.53 11.67 12.05
N TYR A 108 -10.83 10.88 11.03
CA TYR A 108 -10.02 9.69 10.70
C TYR A 108 -8.68 10.09 10.05
N TYR A 109 -8.74 10.99 9.08
CA TYR A 109 -7.59 11.33 8.25
C TYR A 109 -6.50 12.01 9.06
N ASP A 110 -6.86 12.81 10.07
CA ASP A 110 -5.91 13.54 10.91
C ASP A 110 -5.04 12.62 11.79
N HIS A 111 -5.47 11.38 11.99
CA HIS A 111 -4.68 10.34 12.69
C HIS A 111 -3.92 9.41 11.72
N ALA A 112 -4.37 9.35 10.45
CA ALA A 112 -3.85 8.43 9.45
C ALA A 112 -2.78 9.08 8.57
N GLY A 113 -3.09 10.24 8.00
CA GLY A 113 -2.28 10.92 6.99
C GLY A 113 -2.20 10.16 5.66
N ALA A 114 -1.60 10.81 4.66
CA ALA A 114 -1.42 10.23 3.33
C ALA A 114 -0.57 8.94 3.36
N LEU A 115 0.38 8.82 4.29
CA LEU A 115 1.24 7.64 4.40
C LEU A 115 0.46 6.38 4.77
N LYS A 116 -0.42 6.44 5.78
CA LYS A 116 -1.18 5.24 6.20
C LYS A 116 -2.43 5.02 5.34
N ASP A 117 -3.09 6.08 4.88
CA ASP A 117 -4.33 5.95 4.11
C ASP A 117 -4.08 5.34 2.73
N MET A 118 -2.94 5.69 2.09
CA MET A 118 -2.64 5.37 0.69
C MET A 118 -1.30 4.65 0.46
N VAL A 119 -0.21 5.08 1.09
CA VAL A 119 1.13 4.54 0.78
C VAL A 119 1.30 3.12 1.31
N GLN A 120 1.04 2.92 2.62
CA GLN A 120 1.29 1.66 3.33
C GLN A 120 0.56 0.46 2.70
N ASN A 121 -0.63 0.69 2.16
CA ASN A 121 -1.49 -0.33 1.56
C ASN A 121 -1.38 -0.30 0.03
N HIS A 122 -2.15 0.56 -0.63
CA HIS A 122 -2.44 0.55 -2.05
C HIS A 122 -1.19 0.70 -2.90
N LEU A 123 -0.34 1.69 -2.58
CA LEU A 123 0.80 2.01 -3.44
C LEU A 123 1.95 1.03 -3.26
N LEU A 124 2.18 0.51 -2.05
CA LEU A 124 3.13 -0.59 -1.85
C LEU A 124 2.65 -1.89 -2.49
N GLN A 125 1.34 -2.14 -2.55
CA GLN A 125 0.76 -3.27 -3.28
C GLN A 125 0.96 -3.14 -4.79
N ILE A 126 0.67 -1.97 -5.37
CA ILE A 126 0.93 -1.72 -6.80
C ILE A 126 2.42 -1.82 -7.11
N MET A 127 3.27 -1.21 -6.29
CA MET A 127 4.72 -1.28 -6.44
C MET A 127 5.22 -2.72 -6.42
N SER A 128 4.73 -3.57 -5.52
CA SER A 128 5.15 -4.96 -5.46
C SER A 128 4.71 -5.75 -6.70
N ILE A 129 3.53 -5.49 -7.26
CA ILE A 129 3.06 -6.08 -8.54
C ILE A 129 3.94 -5.63 -9.70
N VAL A 130 4.33 -4.36 -9.75
CA VAL A 130 5.23 -3.84 -10.79
C VAL A 130 6.60 -4.52 -10.72
N ALA A 131 7.06 -4.80 -9.49
CA ALA A 131 8.43 -5.22 -9.22
C ALA A 131 8.65 -6.74 -9.06
N VAL A 132 7.59 -7.55 -8.96
CA VAL A 132 7.73 -9.02 -8.86
C VAL A 132 8.56 -9.58 -10.00
N ASP A 133 9.46 -10.50 -9.67
CA ASP A 133 10.43 -11.04 -10.62
C ASP A 133 9.78 -12.04 -11.58
N ASP A 134 9.03 -12.99 -11.03
CA ASP A 134 8.23 -13.97 -11.77
C ASP A 134 6.79 -13.92 -11.24
N PRO A 135 5.79 -13.60 -12.09
CA PRO A 135 4.39 -13.59 -11.67
C PRO A 135 3.80 -15.01 -11.54
N THR A 136 4.54 -16.08 -11.87
CA THR A 136 4.03 -17.45 -11.76
C THR A 136 3.97 -17.92 -10.30
N GLY A 137 2.97 -18.75 -9.98
CA GLY A 137 2.78 -19.29 -8.63
C GLY A 137 2.03 -18.35 -7.69
N ASN A 138 2.39 -18.39 -6.40
CA ASN A 138 1.69 -17.66 -5.34
C ASN A 138 2.08 -16.17 -5.34
N MET A 139 1.23 -15.31 -5.90
CA MET A 139 1.47 -13.87 -5.99
C MET A 139 1.78 -13.21 -4.65
N ASN A 140 1.16 -13.66 -3.56
CA ASN A 140 1.41 -13.10 -2.23
C ASN A 140 2.86 -13.33 -1.77
N GLU A 141 3.41 -14.52 -2.04
CA GLU A 141 4.80 -14.84 -1.71
C GLU A 141 5.77 -14.02 -2.56
N GLN A 142 5.46 -13.84 -3.85
CA GLN A 142 6.27 -13.05 -4.76
C GLN A 142 6.29 -11.57 -4.36
N GLN A 143 5.12 -10.98 -4.07
CA GLN A 143 5.03 -9.61 -3.56
C GLN A 143 5.75 -9.46 -2.20
N LEU A 144 5.62 -10.44 -1.31
CA LEU A 144 6.33 -10.43 -0.02
C LEU A 144 7.85 -10.49 -0.20
N ALA A 145 8.36 -11.26 -1.16
CA ALA A 145 9.78 -11.32 -1.48
C ALA A 145 10.31 -9.94 -1.91
N VAL A 146 9.56 -9.23 -2.76
CA VAL A 146 9.87 -7.84 -3.15
C VAL A 146 9.88 -6.92 -1.94
N LEU A 147 8.82 -6.96 -1.10
CA LEU A 147 8.70 -6.08 0.07
C LEU A 147 9.83 -6.31 1.09
N LYS A 148 10.29 -7.56 1.26
CA LYS A 148 11.44 -7.90 2.11
C LYS A 148 12.77 -7.37 1.58
N GLN A 149 12.85 -7.05 0.29
CA GLN A 149 14.02 -6.50 -0.39
C GLN A 149 13.98 -4.98 -0.49
N LEU A 150 12.94 -4.31 0.04
CA LEU A 150 12.95 -2.85 0.15
C LEU A 150 14.13 -2.39 0.99
N ARG A 151 14.91 -1.45 0.45
CA ARG A 151 16.03 -0.87 1.16
C ARG A 151 15.53 -0.18 2.43
N PRO A 152 16.03 -0.56 3.61
CA PRO A 152 15.60 0.05 4.86
C PRO A 152 15.85 1.56 4.88
N VAL A 153 14.89 2.31 5.43
CA VAL A 153 14.99 3.78 5.58
C VAL A 153 16.23 4.17 6.40
N SER A 154 16.69 3.33 7.33
CA SER A 154 17.91 3.57 8.11
C SER A 154 19.20 3.62 7.27
N LYS A 155 19.19 3.08 6.04
CA LYS A 155 20.29 3.14 5.08
C LYS A 155 20.17 4.33 4.12
N LEU A 156 19.15 5.16 4.29
CA LEU A 156 18.81 6.28 3.43
C LEU A 156 18.78 7.57 4.26
N LYS A 157 19.05 8.70 3.61
CA LYS A 157 18.82 10.01 4.23
C LYS A 157 17.37 10.38 4.02
N ILE A 158 16.60 10.52 5.10
CA ILE A 158 15.15 10.76 5.02
C ILE A 158 14.80 11.99 4.17
N GLN A 159 15.59 13.06 4.29
CA GLN A 159 15.46 14.30 3.52
C GLN A 159 15.60 14.11 2.00
N ASP A 160 16.29 13.06 1.55
CA ASP A 160 16.51 12.76 0.14
C ASP A 160 15.47 11.74 -0.40
N THR A 161 14.63 11.20 0.48
CA THR A 161 13.73 10.08 0.16
C THR A 161 12.28 10.28 0.54
N LEU A 162 11.97 11.26 1.37
CA LEU A 162 10.61 11.52 1.84
C LEU A 162 10.33 13.02 1.75
N LEU A 163 9.25 13.36 1.06
CA LEU A 163 8.66 14.70 1.06
C LEU A 163 7.23 14.58 1.57
N LEU A 164 6.92 15.34 2.61
CA LEU A 164 5.59 15.46 3.17
C LEU A 164 5.07 16.87 2.93
N GLY A 165 3.76 16.98 2.69
CA GLY A 165 3.08 18.26 2.52
C GLY A 165 1.71 18.24 3.15
N GLN A 166 1.20 19.43 3.46
CA GLN A 166 -0.16 19.66 3.93
C GLN A 166 -0.74 20.78 3.05
N TYR A 167 -1.92 20.56 2.46
CA TYR A 167 -2.54 21.58 1.62
C TYR A 167 -3.04 22.76 2.47
N GLU A 168 -3.05 23.95 1.88
CA GLU A 168 -3.59 25.15 2.51
C GLU A 168 -5.10 25.00 2.73
N GLY A 169 -5.58 25.33 3.93
CA GLY A 169 -6.97 25.13 4.30
C GLY A 169 -7.24 23.85 5.10
N TYR A 170 -6.24 22.96 5.31
CA TYR A 170 -6.46 21.67 5.97
C TYR A 170 -6.86 21.81 7.46
N ARG A 171 -6.26 22.76 8.18
CA ARG A 171 -6.53 22.99 9.60
C ARG A 171 -7.89 23.62 9.87
N GLU A 172 -8.51 24.17 8.83
CA GLU A 172 -9.86 24.72 8.82
C GLU A 172 -10.92 23.67 8.46
N GLU A 173 -10.53 22.46 8.04
CA GLU A 173 -11.46 21.39 7.70
C GLU A 173 -12.20 20.86 8.95
N LEU A 174 -13.41 20.34 8.72
CA LEU A 174 -14.25 19.83 9.80
C LEU A 174 -13.58 18.63 10.50
N HIS A 175 -13.51 18.69 11.83
CA HIS A 175 -12.91 17.65 12.68
C HIS A 175 -11.40 17.41 12.46
N VAL A 176 -10.66 18.43 12.02
CA VAL A 176 -9.20 18.45 12.01
C VAL A 176 -8.69 19.34 13.16
N ASP A 177 -7.57 18.94 13.79
CA ASP A 177 -6.94 19.78 14.80
C ASP A 177 -6.37 21.06 14.16
N PRO A 178 -6.71 22.28 14.65
CA PRO A 178 -6.13 23.52 14.16
C PRO A 178 -4.60 23.60 14.26
N ALA A 179 -3.97 22.77 15.11
CA ALA A 179 -2.53 22.64 15.24
C ALA A 179 -1.95 21.43 14.48
N SER A 180 -2.76 20.69 13.69
CA SER A 180 -2.36 19.46 13.04
C SER A 180 -1.11 19.61 12.17
N THR A 181 -0.21 18.63 12.31
CA THR A 181 0.97 18.46 11.45
C THR A 181 0.81 17.30 10.48
N THR A 182 -0.39 16.72 10.37
CA THR A 182 -0.66 15.53 9.56
C THR A 182 -0.51 15.82 8.07
N GLU A 183 0.21 14.95 7.38
CA GLU A 183 0.45 15.10 5.96
C GLU A 183 -0.80 14.76 5.13
N THR A 184 -1.12 15.62 4.16
CA THR A 184 -2.14 15.38 3.12
C THR A 184 -1.52 15.08 1.76
N PHE A 185 -0.19 15.13 1.68
CA PHE A 185 0.62 14.77 0.53
C PHE A 185 1.87 14.02 1.01
N ALA A 186 2.23 12.96 0.31
CA ALA A 186 3.48 12.24 0.53
C ALA A 186 4.11 11.84 -0.81
N ALA A 187 5.41 12.04 -0.94
CA ALA A 187 6.23 11.50 -2.01
C ALA A 187 7.44 10.77 -1.44
N LEU A 188 7.67 9.55 -1.92
CA LEU A 188 8.72 8.65 -1.47
C LEU A 188 9.63 8.28 -2.64
N LYS A 189 10.92 8.16 -2.37
CA LYS A 189 11.90 7.52 -3.25
C LYS A 189 12.38 6.23 -2.59
N LEU A 190 12.02 5.09 -3.18
CA LEU A 190 12.30 3.76 -2.69
C LEU A 190 13.30 3.04 -3.60
N PHE A 191 13.95 2.03 -3.05
CA PHE A 191 14.85 1.12 -3.78
C PHE A 191 14.55 -0.32 -3.38
N ILE A 192 14.64 -1.23 -4.34
CA ILE A 192 14.48 -2.67 -4.14
C ILE A 192 15.84 -3.31 -4.39
N ASP A 193 16.43 -3.90 -3.35
CA ASP A 193 17.78 -4.45 -3.36
C ASP A 193 17.78 -5.89 -3.90
N ASN A 194 17.46 -6.04 -5.18
CA ASN A 194 17.52 -7.31 -5.91
C ASN A 194 18.14 -7.15 -7.31
N GLU A 195 18.44 -8.27 -7.97
CA GLU A 195 19.15 -8.27 -9.26
C GLU A 195 18.38 -7.50 -10.35
N ARG A 196 17.05 -7.60 -10.36
CA ARG A 196 16.20 -6.93 -11.35
C ARG A 196 16.18 -5.41 -11.20
N TRP A 197 16.19 -4.89 -9.98
CA TRP A 197 15.89 -3.48 -9.69
C TRP A 197 17.04 -2.71 -9.04
N GLN A 198 18.20 -3.33 -8.84
CA GLN A 198 19.33 -2.69 -8.17
C GLN A 198 19.66 -1.33 -8.81
N GLY A 199 19.58 -0.28 -7.98
CA GLY A 199 19.90 1.09 -8.39
C GLY A 199 18.75 1.86 -9.07
N VAL A 200 17.66 1.19 -9.46
CA VAL A 200 16.48 1.84 -10.06
C VAL A 200 15.62 2.46 -8.95
N PRO A 201 15.37 3.77 -8.97
CA PRO A 201 14.48 4.41 -8.00
C PRO A 201 13.00 4.16 -8.36
N PHE A 202 12.21 3.86 -7.33
CA PHE A 202 10.75 3.85 -7.37
C PHE A 202 10.23 5.10 -6.68
N TYR A 203 9.60 5.98 -7.44
CA TYR A 203 8.93 7.17 -6.93
C TYR A 203 7.47 6.85 -6.66
N ILE A 204 7.03 6.99 -5.43
CA ILE A 204 5.62 6.83 -5.06
C ILE A 204 5.11 8.18 -4.58
N ARG A 205 4.00 8.68 -5.12
CA ARG A 205 3.39 9.93 -4.67
C ARG A 205 1.88 9.85 -4.55
N THR A 206 1.35 10.54 -3.55
CA THR A 206 -0.09 10.65 -3.32
C THR A 206 -0.42 11.95 -2.61
N GLY A 207 -1.62 12.47 -2.85
CA GLY A 207 -2.10 13.62 -2.11
C GLY A 207 -3.50 14.05 -2.48
N LYS A 208 -4.04 14.91 -1.63
CA LYS A 208 -5.38 15.52 -1.70
C LYS A 208 -5.29 17.00 -2.10
N LYS A 209 -6.38 17.56 -2.62
CA LYS A 209 -6.43 18.91 -3.23
C LYS A 209 -5.34 19.13 -4.28
N MET A 210 -5.11 18.14 -5.12
CA MET A 210 -4.17 18.21 -6.24
C MET A 210 -4.85 18.85 -7.46
N ALA A 211 -4.06 19.43 -8.36
CA ALA A 211 -4.58 20.14 -9.54
C ALA A 211 -5.39 19.24 -10.50
N ARG A 212 -5.17 17.93 -10.47
CA ARG A 212 -5.91 16.94 -11.26
C ARG A 212 -5.89 15.58 -10.57
N ARG A 213 -6.92 14.78 -10.81
CA ARG A 213 -6.97 13.38 -10.41
C ARG A 213 -6.04 12.56 -11.29
N GLU A 214 -5.17 11.76 -10.67
CA GLU A 214 -4.18 10.93 -11.37
C GLU A 214 -4.06 9.58 -10.65
N ILE A 215 -4.27 8.47 -11.36
CA ILE A 215 -3.95 7.13 -10.88
C ILE A 215 -3.14 6.47 -11.99
N GLU A 216 -1.81 6.48 -11.86
CA GLU A 216 -0.89 6.14 -12.94
C GLU A 216 0.32 5.36 -12.41
N VAL A 217 0.77 4.38 -13.20
CA VAL A 217 2.10 3.78 -13.10
C VAL A 217 2.86 4.16 -14.38
N LYS A 218 3.95 4.90 -14.24
CA LYS A 218 4.81 5.30 -15.36
C LYS A 218 6.16 4.59 -15.26
N ILE A 219 6.59 4.03 -16.38
CA ILE A 219 7.89 3.37 -16.52
C ILE A 219 8.70 4.18 -17.52
N THR A 220 9.80 4.77 -17.05
CA THR A 220 10.71 5.52 -17.90
C THR A 220 11.90 4.64 -18.26
N PHE A 221 12.12 4.44 -19.56
CA PHE A 221 13.28 3.71 -20.06
C PHE A 221 14.48 4.64 -20.22
N LYS A 222 15.68 4.08 -20.11
CA LYS A 222 16.92 4.79 -20.39
C LYS A 222 16.99 5.19 -21.87
N ARG A 223 17.73 6.25 -22.14
CA ARG A 223 18.06 6.69 -23.51
C ARG A 223 19.18 5.86 -24.11
#